data_AF-A0A368P8N5-F1
#
_entry.id   AF-A0A368P8N5-F1
#
_cell.length_a   1.000
_cell.length_b   1.000
_cell.length_c   1.000
_cell.angle_alpha   90.00
_cell.angle_beta   90.00
_cell.angle_gamma   90.00
#
_symmetry.space_group_name_H-M   'P 1'
#
loop_
_entity.id
_entity.type
_entity.pdbx_description
1 polymer ?
#
loop_
_entity_poly.entity_id
_entity_poly.type
_entity_poly.pdbx_seq_one_letter_code
_entity_poly.pdbx_strand_id
1 'polypeptide(L)'
;MTKFRLSILVTATLLLISIITTSCSNENISDEKITNEIKTTGTMFFEQNSNNFSTAKNNNHTNKYQELNIEFSFISDDPLPDFNNDEELTNYFQNNIDQLNGSFIYSINNEILYESIVINGIENALPNTNDNYTQQLYRGCDYESIRQCTRDSIDNMGTISKLVCIAAGFACVAEEFANCAYTNCGGPQL
;
A
#
# COMPACT_ATOMS: atom_id res chain seq x y z
N MET A 1 6.48 46.82 60.07
CA MET A 1 6.19 47.13 58.65
C MET A 1 6.76 46.11 57.63
N THR A 2 7.41 45.03 58.05
CA THR A 2 8.05 44.05 57.15
C THR A 2 7.17 42.85 56.77
N LYS A 3 6.19 42.48 57.61
CA LYS A 3 5.28 41.34 57.35
C LYS A 3 4.26 41.58 56.22
N PHE A 4 3.85 42.83 56.01
CA PHE A 4 2.86 43.17 54.98
C PHE A 4 3.44 43.14 53.55
N ARG A 5 4.74 43.43 53.39
CA ARG A 5 5.40 43.41 52.07
C ARG A 5 5.73 42.00 51.57
N LEU A 6 5.94 41.04 52.48
CA LEU A 6 6.19 39.65 52.12
C LEU A 6 4.92 38.97 51.58
N SER A 7 3.75 39.31 52.14
CA SER A 7 2.47 38.73 51.74
C SER A 7 2.01 39.12 50.34
N ILE A 8 2.38 40.32 49.86
CA ILE A 8 2.03 40.81 48.52
C ILE A 8 2.92 40.18 47.44
N LEU A 9 4.18 39.87 47.80
CA LEU A 9 5.15 39.28 46.87
C LEU A 9 4.85 37.80 46.60
N VAL A 10 4.29 37.08 47.59
CA VAL A 10 3.91 35.66 47.47
C VAL A 10 2.60 35.50 46.68
N THR A 11 1.63 36.41 46.84
CA THR A 11 0.38 36.37 46.07
C THR A 11 0.58 36.79 44.61
N ALA A 12 1.49 37.73 44.33
CA ALA A 12 1.83 38.13 42.96
C ALA A 12 2.56 37.02 42.19
N THR A 13 3.42 36.24 42.83
CA THR A 13 4.14 35.12 42.19
C THR A 13 3.24 33.90 41.95
N LEU A 14 2.28 33.60 42.83
CA LEU A 14 1.32 32.51 42.60
C LEU A 14 0.39 32.78 41.40
N LEU A 15 -0.02 34.03 41.19
CA LEU A 15 -0.87 34.43 40.06
C LEU A 15 -0.15 34.35 38.71
N LEU A 16 1.17 34.57 38.69
CA LEU A 16 1.98 34.46 37.48
C LEU A 16 2.23 32.99 37.07
N ILE A 17 2.34 32.06 38.02
CA ILE A 17 2.48 30.63 37.70
C ILE A 17 1.20 30.06 37.07
N SER A 18 0.01 30.52 37.51
CA SER A 18 -1.26 30.10 36.93
C SER A 18 -1.51 30.57 35.49
N ILE A 19 -0.85 31.65 35.04
CA ILE A 19 -0.96 32.15 33.67
C ILE A 19 -0.04 31.38 32.71
N ILE A 20 1.05 30.78 33.21
CA ILE A 20 1.98 30.00 32.39
C ILE A 20 1.44 28.56 32.18
N THR A 21 0.59 28.04 33.07
CA THR A 21 0.01 26.69 32.94
C THR A 21 -1.27 26.62 32.08
N THR A 22 -1.84 27.74 31.66
CA THR A 22 -3.05 27.75 30.80
C THR A 22 -2.77 27.88 29.31
N SER A 23 -1.50 27.99 28.89
CA SER A 23 -1.13 27.96 27.46
C SER A 23 -0.78 26.55 26.93
N CYS A 24 -1.02 25.50 27.70
CA CYS A 24 -1.15 24.13 27.20
C CYS A 24 -2.61 23.68 27.33
N SER A 25 -3.53 24.53 26.85
CA SER A 25 -4.92 24.16 26.65
C SER A 25 -5.02 23.34 25.37
N ASN A 26 -5.06 22.01 25.52
CA ASN A 26 -5.64 21.03 24.58
C ASN A 26 -5.85 21.54 23.15
N GLU A 27 -4.79 21.51 22.36
CA GLU A 27 -4.97 21.10 20.99
C GLU A 27 -5.13 19.57 21.05
N ASN A 28 -6.39 19.11 21.03
CA ASN A 28 -6.69 17.82 20.43
C ASN A 28 -6.37 17.98 18.93
N ILE A 29 -5.09 18.06 18.58
CA ILE A 29 -4.62 17.66 17.28
C ILE A 29 -4.98 16.18 17.25
N SER A 30 -5.98 15.81 16.47
CA SER A 30 -5.98 14.45 15.96
C SER A 30 -4.62 14.32 15.30
N ASP A 31 -3.73 13.54 15.90
CA ASP A 31 -2.47 13.14 15.26
C ASP A 31 -2.88 12.35 14.02
N GLU A 32 -3.22 13.09 12.95
CA GLU A 32 -3.46 12.56 11.62
C GLU A 32 -2.16 11.84 11.28
N LYS A 33 -2.24 10.53 11.09
CA LYS A 33 -1.06 9.68 11.09
C LYS A 33 -0.44 9.83 9.70
N ILE A 34 0.33 10.89 9.53
CA ILE A 34 1.03 11.17 8.28
C ILE A 34 1.97 10.01 7.99
N THR A 35 1.72 9.31 6.88
CA THR A 35 2.65 8.31 6.32
C THR A 35 3.08 8.78 4.95
N ASN A 36 4.22 8.28 4.49
CA ASN A 36 4.63 8.42 3.10
C ASN A 36 4.33 7.13 2.31
N GLU A 37 3.60 6.18 2.89
CA GLU A 37 3.41 4.85 2.31
C GLU A 37 1.97 4.38 2.46
N ILE A 38 1.37 4.00 1.34
CA ILE A 38 0.18 3.14 1.32
C ILE A 38 0.66 1.77 0.91
N LYS A 39 0.30 0.74 1.68
CA LYS A 39 0.78 -0.61 1.46
C LYS A 39 -0.29 -1.63 1.78
N THR A 40 -0.31 -2.69 0.98
CA THR A 40 -1.04 -3.89 1.30
C THR A 40 -0.15 -5.12 1.25
N THR A 41 -0.46 -6.07 2.11
CA THR A 41 0.25 -7.34 2.22
C THR A 41 -0.74 -8.47 2.40
N GLY A 42 -0.42 -9.64 1.86
CA GLY A 42 -1.17 -10.85 2.18
C GLY A 42 -0.46 -12.11 1.73
N THR A 43 -1.05 -13.25 2.07
CA THR A 43 -0.50 -14.56 1.78
C THR A 43 -1.44 -15.35 0.90
N MET A 44 -0.91 -15.90 -0.20
CA MET A 44 -1.60 -16.90 -1.01
C MET A 44 -0.90 -18.24 -0.94
N PHE A 45 -1.65 -19.30 -1.17
CA PHE A 45 -1.16 -20.66 -1.27
C PHE A 45 -1.38 -21.16 -2.70
N PHE A 46 -0.30 -21.51 -3.37
CA PHE A 46 -0.32 -22.13 -4.70
C PHE A 46 -0.14 -23.65 -4.58
N GLU A 47 -1.08 -24.40 -5.12
CA GLU A 47 -1.01 -25.86 -5.17
C GLU A 47 -0.36 -26.32 -6.48
N GLN A 48 0.92 -26.70 -6.41
CA GLN A 48 1.75 -26.99 -7.59
C GLN A 48 1.21 -28.08 -8.53
N ASN A 49 0.37 -29.00 -8.03
CA ASN A 49 -0.13 -30.14 -8.81
C ASN A 49 -1.52 -29.93 -9.40
N SER A 50 -2.28 -28.97 -8.89
CA SER A 50 -3.66 -28.70 -9.32
C SER A 50 -3.81 -27.32 -9.96
N ASN A 51 -2.77 -26.49 -9.86
CA ASN A 51 -2.77 -25.10 -10.25
C ASN A 51 -3.89 -24.27 -9.60
N ASN A 52 -4.31 -24.70 -8.41
CA ASN A 52 -5.29 -23.99 -7.61
C ASN A 52 -4.63 -22.99 -6.65
N PHE A 53 -5.37 -21.92 -6.40
CA PHE A 53 -4.99 -20.87 -5.46
C PHE A 53 -5.98 -20.83 -4.30
N SER A 54 -5.46 -20.47 -3.13
CA SER A 54 -6.29 -20.22 -1.95
C SER A 54 -5.67 -19.12 -1.12
N THR A 55 -6.51 -18.27 -0.54
CA THR A 55 -6.11 -17.32 0.50
C THR A 55 -6.12 -17.96 1.89
N ALA A 56 -6.67 -19.17 2.01
CA ALA A 56 -6.70 -19.95 3.24
C ALA A 56 -5.83 -21.22 3.13
N LYS A 57 -5.03 -21.48 4.16
CA LYS A 57 -4.27 -22.72 4.25
C LYS A 57 -5.22 -23.88 4.53
N ASN A 58 -5.39 -24.80 3.57
CA ASN A 58 -6.15 -26.01 3.81
C ASN A 58 -5.23 -27.11 4.33
N ASN A 59 -5.29 -27.37 5.64
CA ASN A 59 -4.45 -28.37 6.30
C ASN A 59 -4.84 -29.83 5.94
N ASN A 60 -5.94 -30.05 5.21
CA ASN A 60 -6.43 -31.39 4.86
C ASN A 60 -5.91 -31.93 3.52
N HIS A 61 -5.19 -31.15 2.72
CA HIS A 61 -4.60 -31.64 1.47
C HIS A 61 -3.18 -32.18 1.71
N THR A 62 -2.91 -33.36 1.18
CA THR A 62 -1.58 -34.00 1.13
C THR A 62 -0.63 -33.32 0.12
N ASN A 63 -1.12 -32.35 -0.64
CA ASN A 63 -0.35 -31.67 -1.68
C ASN A 63 0.53 -30.57 -1.08
N LYS A 64 1.73 -30.41 -1.66
CA LYS A 64 2.66 -29.36 -1.27
C LYS A 64 2.14 -28.02 -1.79
N TYR A 65 1.68 -27.17 -0.87
CA TYR A 65 1.44 -25.76 -1.17
C TYR A 65 2.75 -24.99 -1.14
N GLN A 66 2.91 -24.09 -2.10
CA GLN A 66 3.88 -23.02 -2.01
C GLN A 66 3.18 -21.80 -1.41
N GLU A 67 3.73 -21.29 -0.31
CA GLU A 67 3.28 -20.05 0.32
C GLU A 67 3.90 -18.86 -0.42
N LEU A 68 3.06 -17.88 -0.75
CA LEU A 68 3.41 -16.69 -1.51
C LEU A 68 3.04 -15.48 -0.66
N ASN A 69 4.05 -14.77 -0.18
CA ASN A 69 3.88 -13.52 0.55
C ASN A 69 3.92 -12.37 -0.44
N ILE A 70 2.81 -11.68 -0.59
CA ILE A 70 2.64 -10.63 -1.59
C ILE A 70 2.61 -9.29 -0.89
N GLU A 71 3.29 -8.32 -1.49
CA GLU A 71 3.31 -6.94 -1.04
C GLU A 71 3.14 -6.03 -2.25
N PHE A 72 2.25 -5.06 -2.12
CA PHE A 72 2.09 -3.99 -3.09
C PHE A 72 2.03 -2.66 -2.33
N SER A 73 2.94 -1.74 -2.65
CA SER A 73 3.03 -0.45 -1.99
C SER A 73 3.22 0.69 -2.97
N PHE A 74 2.79 1.87 -2.53
CA PHE A 74 3.13 3.15 -3.11
C PHE A 74 3.85 3.96 -2.03
N ILE A 75 5.08 4.37 -2.34
CA ILE A 75 5.90 5.23 -1.49
C ILE A 75 5.90 6.61 -2.10
N SER A 76 5.20 7.55 -1.46
CA SER A 76 5.09 8.95 -1.84
C SER A 76 6.32 9.73 -1.40
N ASP A 77 6.78 10.66 -2.22
CA ASP A 77 7.82 11.61 -1.84
C ASP A 77 7.29 12.59 -0.77
N ASP A 78 5.99 12.92 -0.85
CA ASP A 78 5.30 13.81 0.07
C ASP A 78 4.41 13.04 1.06
N PRO A 79 4.22 13.56 2.28
CA PRO A 79 3.17 13.17 3.22
C PRO A 79 1.81 12.87 2.58
N LEU A 80 1.25 11.70 2.88
CA LEU A 80 -0.12 11.34 2.53
C LEU A 80 -1.04 11.53 3.75
N PRO A 81 -2.26 12.08 3.55
CA PRO A 81 -3.27 12.09 4.59
C PRO A 81 -3.80 10.67 4.84
N ASP A 82 -4.44 10.48 6.00
CA ASP A 82 -5.22 9.27 6.25
C ASP A 82 -6.53 9.33 5.44
N PHE A 83 -6.91 8.21 4.84
CA PHE A 83 -8.16 8.09 4.08
C PHE A 83 -9.16 7.21 4.83
N ASN A 84 -10.40 7.66 4.94
CA ASN A 84 -11.44 6.89 5.63
C ASN A 84 -12.10 5.84 4.73
N ASN A 85 -11.99 6.00 3.40
CA ASN A 85 -12.58 5.13 2.40
C ASN A 85 -11.97 5.36 1.00
N ASP A 86 -12.31 4.47 0.07
CA ASP A 86 -11.79 4.50 -1.32
C ASP A 86 -12.21 5.74 -2.10
N GLU A 87 -13.38 6.34 -1.80
CA GLU A 87 -13.86 7.56 -2.48
C GLU A 87 -13.00 8.76 -2.11
N GLU A 88 -12.66 8.92 -0.81
CA GLU A 88 -11.78 9.98 -0.32
C GLU A 88 -10.37 9.87 -0.93
N LEU A 89 -9.82 8.67 -0.96
CA LEU A 89 -8.53 8.38 -1.60
C LEU A 89 -8.56 8.70 -3.10
N THR A 90 -9.60 8.23 -3.80
CA THR A 90 -9.76 8.45 -5.24
C THR A 90 -9.85 9.94 -5.54
N ASN A 91 -10.65 10.68 -4.78
CA ASN A 91 -10.81 12.12 -4.92
C ASN A 91 -9.50 12.87 -4.63
N TYR A 92 -8.77 12.48 -3.59
CA TYR A 92 -7.48 13.09 -3.27
C TYR A 92 -6.50 12.94 -4.43
N PHE A 93 -6.30 11.72 -4.94
CA PHE A 93 -5.35 11.50 -6.02
C PHE A 93 -5.84 12.08 -7.35
N GLN A 94 -7.13 12.06 -7.67
CA GLN A 94 -7.65 12.71 -8.88
C GLN A 94 -7.40 14.22 -8.90
N ASN A 95 -7.56 14.88 -7.74
CA ASN A 95 -7.38 16.33 -7.63
C ASN A 95 -5.91 16.75 -7.55
N ASN A 96 -5.00 15.84 -7.17
CA ASN A 96 -3.58 16.12 -6.95
C ASN A 96 -2.66 15.29 -7.84
N ILE A 97 -3.19 14.60 -8.87
CA ILE A 97 -2.41 13.64 -9.67
C ILE A 97 -1.20 14.31 -10.31
N ASP A 98 -1.36 15.52 -10.86
CA ASP A 98 -0.30 16.26 -11.55
C ASP A 98 0.86 16.69 -10.62
N GLN A 99 0.69 16.54 -9.30
CA GLN A 99 1.70 16.84 -8.28
C GLN A 99 2.24 15.56 -7.62
N LEU A 100 1.66 14.40 -7.95
CA LEU A 100 2.03 13.14 -7.32
C LEU A 100 3.43 12.71 -7.76
N ASN A 101 4.31 12.53 -6.79
CA ASN A 101 5.63 11.93 -6.96
C ASN A 101 5.81 10.75 -6.01
N GLY A 102 6.45 9.69 -6.47
CA GLY A 102 6.71 8.51 -5.66
C GLY A 102 7.03 7.27 -6.49
N SER A 103 6.92 6.11 -5.87
CA SER A 103 7.21 4.83 -6.53
C SER A 103 6.21 3.75 -6.17
N PHE A 104 5.78 2.97 -7.15
CA PHE A 104 5.08 1.71 -6.91
C PHE A 104 6.09 0.56 -6.80
N ILE A 105 5.86 -0.33 -5.84
CA ILE A 105 6.66 -1.54 -5.65
C ILE A 105 5.72 -2.71 -5.45
N TYR A 106 5.82 -3.72 -6.32
CA TYR A 106 5.12 -4.98 -6.18
C TYR A 106 6.12 -6.12 -6.04
N SER A 107 5.96 -6.94 -4.99
CA SER A 107 6.84 -8.07 -4.73
C SER A 107 6.09 -9.33 -4.30
N ILE A 108 6.68 -10.48 -4.63
CA ILE A 108 6.25 -11.78 -4.11
C ILE A 108 7.45 -12.46 -3.47
N ASN A 109 7.31 -12.93 -2.23
CA ASN A 109 8.38 -13.54 -1.44
C ASN A 109 9.64 -12.65 -1.39
N ASN A 110 9.45 -11.35 -1.24
CA ASN A 110 10.49 -10.32 -1.20
C ASN A 110 11.28 -10.15 -2.52
N GLU A 111 10.86 -10.81 -3.62
CA GLU A 111 11.36 -10.55 -4.96
C GLU A 111 10.52 -9.45 -5.62
N ILE A 112 11.15 -8.32 -5.96
CA ILE A 112 10.50 -7.23 -6.67
C ILE A 112 10.18 -7.70 -8.09
N LEU A 113 8.90 -7.73 -8.42
CA LEU A 113 8.40 -8.13 -9.74
C LEU A 113 8.09 -6.94 -10.62
N TYR A 114 7.70 -5.83 -10.00
CA TYR A 114 7.37 -4.60 -10.69
C TYR A 114 7.78 -3.40 -9.84
N GLU A 115 8.41 -2.43 -10.50
CA GLU A 115 8.80 -1.16 -9.92
C GLU A 115 8.62 -0.05 -10.96
N SER A 116 8.00 1.05 -10.55
CA SER A 116 7.84 2.24 -11.40
C SER A 116 7.95 3.50 -10.56
N ILE A 117 8.29 4.59 -11.24
CA ILE A 117 8.36 5.93 -10.64
C ILE A 117 7.23 6.77 -11.21
N VAL A 118 6.49 7.44 -10.35
CA VAL A 118 5.51 8.46 -10.71
C VAL A 118 6.18 9.82 -10.57
N ILE A 119 6.17 10.61 -11.64
CA ILE A 119 6.67 11.99 -11.63
C ILE A 119 5.57 12.89 -12.18
N ASN A 120 5.08 13.82 -11.36
CA ASN A 120 3.98 14.72 -11.68
C ASN A 120 2.77 13.96 -12.26
N GLY A 121 2.40 12.85 -11.61
CA GLY A 121 1.27 12.00 -12.02
C GLY A 121 1.52 11.08 -13.22
N ILE A 122 2.69 11.18 -13.86
CA ILE A 122 3.06 10.34 -14.98
C ILE A 122 3.88 9.17 -14.47
N GLU A 123 3.33 7.97 -14.59
CA GLU A 123 4.01 6.73 -14.26
C GLU A 123 4.99 6.34 -15.36
N ASN A 124 6.23 6.09 -14.96
CA ASN A 124 7.31 5.64 -15.81
C ASN A 124 7.80 4.30 -15.24
N ALA A 125 7.54 3.22 -15.97
CA ALA A 125 8.12 1.93 -15.66
C ALA A 125 9.65 2.05 -15.66
N LEU A 126 10.30 1.53 -14.63
CA LEU A 126 11.76 1.42 -14.66
C LEU A 126 12.14 0.29 -15.62
N PRO A 127 13.22 0.45 -16.42
CA PRO A 127 13.73 -0.66 -17.22
C PRO A 127 13.96 -1.85 -16.29
N ASN A 128 13.29 -2.98 -16.54
CA ASN A 128 13.13 -4.03 -15.55
C ASN A 128 14.50 -4.46 -15.02
N THR A 129 14.58 -4.67 -13.71
CA THR A 129 15.69 -5.40 -13.09
C THR A 129 15.78 -6.87 -13.52
N ASN A 130 14.88 -7.37 -14.38
CA ASN A 130 14.84 -8.74 -14.92
C ASN A 130 14.36 -8.81 -16.40
N ASP A 131 14.84 -7.91 -17.27
CA ASP A 131 14.38 -7.69 -18.65
C ASP A 131 14.64 -8.82 -19.70
N ASN A 132 14.72 -10.09 -19.29
CA ASN A 132 14.82 -11.22 -20.23
C ASN A 132 13.47 -11.93 -20.51
N TYR A 133 12.36 -11.39 -20.00
CA TYR A 133 11.04 -11.99 -20.24
C TYR A 133 10.32 -11.27 -21.38
N THR A 134 10.67 -11.65 -22.60
CA THR A 134 9.90 -11.28 -23.80
C THR A 134 8.43 -11.66 -23.61
N GLN A 135 7.51 -10.80 -24.06
CA GLN A 135 6.06 -10.99 -24.20
C GLN A 135 5.64 -12.20 -25.07
N GLN A 136 6.43 -13.28 -25.11
CA GLN A 136 6.04 -14.56 -25.66
C GLN A 136 4.95 -15.13 -24.76
N LEU A 137 3.71 -14.71 -25.04
CA LEU A 137 2.45 -15.40 -24.79
C LEU A 137 2.51 -16.31 -23.56
N TYR A 138 2.04 -15.81 -22.42
CA TYR A 138 1.78 -16.59 -21.21
C TYR A 138 1.01 -17.87 -21.55
N ARG A 139 1.73 -18.95 -21.86
CA ARG A 139 1.19 -20.22 -22.32
C ARG A 139 1.67 -21.29 -21.35
N GLY A 140 1.20 -21.17 -20.12
CA GLY A 140 1.48 -22.12 -19.08
C GLY A 140 0.44 -21.98 -17.98
N CYS A 141 -0.12 -23.11 -17.56
CA CYS A 141 -0.83 -23.18 -16.31
C CYS A 141 0.17 -23.57 -15.21
N ASP A 142 1.17 -22.71 -15.01
CA ASP A 142 2.17 -22.84 -13.98
C ASP A 142 2.31 -21.53 -13.21
N TYR A 143 2.97 -21.59 -12.05
CA TYR A 143 3.16 -20.43 -11.20
C TYR A 143 3.81 -19.26 -11.92
N GLU A 144 4.83 -19.51 -12.74
CA GLU A 144 5.60 -18.46 -13.37
C GLU A 144 4.77 -17.70 -14.42
N SER A 145 3.99 -18.41 -15.21
CA SER A 145 3.11 -17.82 -16.22
C SER A 145 2.02 -16.96 -15.57
N ILE A 146 1.46 -17.42 -14.44
CA ILE A 146 0.44 -16.67 -13.70
C ILE A 146 1.07 -15.46 -13.00
N ARG A 147 2.22 -15.65 -12.34
CA ARG A 147 3.01 -14.58 -11.70
C ARG A 147 3.28 -13.43 -12.66
N GLN A 148 3.75 -13.76 -13.87
CA GLN A 148 4.05 -12.75 -14.88
C GLN A 148 2.79 -12.10 -15.45
N CYS A 149 1.71 -12.87 -15.69
CA CYS A 149 0.43 -12.29 -16.07
C CYS A 149 -0.07 -11.30 -15.02
N THR A 150 0.03 -11.63 -13.72
CA THR A 150 -0.42 -10.73 -12.64
C THR A 150 0.41 -9.46 -12.59
N ARG A 151 1.73 -9.57 -12.76
CA ARG A 151 2.62 -8.41 -12.90
C ARG A 151 2.14 -7.50 -14.03
N ASP A 152 1.93 -8.05 -15.22
CA ASP A 152 1.50 -7.28 -16.39
C ASP A 152 0.11 -6.68 -16.21
N SER A 153 -0.81 -7.41 -15.57
CA SER A 153 -2.14 -6.89 -15.27
C SER A 153 -2.07 -5.67 -14.34
N ILE A 154 -1.25 -5.76 -13.29
CA ILE A 154 -0.98 -4.64 -12.37
C ILE A 154 -0.30 -3.50 -13.13
N ASP A 155 0.75 -3.76 -13.92
CA ASP A 155 1.47 -2.73 -14.70
C ASP A 155 0.53 -1.96 -15.64
N ASN A 156 -0.40 -2.67 -16.29
CA ASN A 156 -1.40 -2.07 -17.19
C ASN A 156 -2.51 -1.28 -16.47
N MET A 157 -2.61 -1.32 -15.14
CA MET A 157 -3.52 -0.45 -14.40
C MET A 157 -3.06 1.01 -14.47
N GLY A 158 -4.01 1.93 -14.57
CA GLY A 158 -3.70 3.35 -14.38
C GLY A 158 -3.23 3.65 -12.95
N THR A 159 -2.42 4.69 -12.78
CA THR A 159 -1.86 5.11 -11.48
C THR A 159 -2.89 5.21 -10.36
N ILE A 160 -4.05 5.83 -10.61
CA ILE A 160 -5.13 5.94 -9.62
C ILE A 160 -5.71 4.57 -9.31
N SER A 161 -5.90 3.70 -10.31
CA SER A 161 -6.38 2.34 -10.10
C SER A 161 -5.42 1.51 -9.26
N LYS A 162 -4.10 1.67 -9.44
CA LYS A 162 -3.08 1.05 -8.58
C LYS A 162 -3.20 1.51 -7.12
N LEU A 163 -3.36 2.81 -6.89
CA LEU A 163 -3.52 3.36 -5.53
C LEU A 163 -4.79 2.84 -4.84
N VAL A 164 -5.90 2.82 -5.57
CA VAL A 164 -7.16 2.24 -5.08
C VAL A 164 -6.99 0.74 -4.79
N CYS A 165 -6.29 0.01 -5.66
CA CYS A 165 -6.00 -1.41 -5.45
C CYS A 165 -5.21 -1.66 -4.15
N ILE A 166 -4.17 -0.86 -3.89
CA ILE A 166 -3.38 -0.93 -2.67
C ILE A 166 -4.24 -0.63 -1.44
N ALA A 167 -5.12 0.38 -1.53
CA ALA A 167 -6.00 0.78 -0.42
C ALA A 167 -7.13 -0.23 -0.12
N ALA A 168 -7.76 -0.78 -1.16
CA ALA A 168 -8.72 -1.88 -1.05
C ALA A 168 -8.07 -3.14 -0.45
N GLY A 169 -6.75 -3.22 -0.55
CA GLY A 169 -5.91 -4.18 0.11
C GLY A 169 -5.68 -5.44 -0.72
N PHE A 170 -5.24 -6.49 -0.03
CA PHE A 170 -4.77 -7.72 -0.66
C PHE A 170 -5.82 -8.41 -1.54
N ALA A 171 -7.11 -8.15 -1.30
CA ALA A 171 -8.20 -8.68 -2.12
C ALA A 171 -8.06 -8.27 -3.60
N CYS A 172 -7.67 -7.03 -3.89
CA CYS A 172 -7.49 -6.57 -5.27
C CYS A 172 -6.36 -7.34 -5.96
N VAL A 173 -5.22 -7.49 -5.28
CA VAL A 173 -4.07 -8.22 -5.83
C VAL A 173 -4.38 -9.71 -6.02
N ALA A 174 -5.15 -10.30 -5.11
CA ALA A 174 -5.60 -11.69 -5.22
C ALA A 174 -6.58 -11.89 -6.39
N GLU A 175 -7.43 -10.89 -6.70
CA GLU A 175 -8.33 -10.92 -7.85
C GLU A 175 -7.55 -10.92 -9.17
N GLU A 176 -6.54 -10.06 -9.31
CA GLU A 176 -5.65 -10.08 -10.49
C GLU A 176 -4.95 -11.42 -10.66
N PHE A 177 -4.51 -12.01 -9.55
CA PHE A 177 -3.91 -13.34 -9.57
C PHE A 177 -4.90 -14.42 -10.01
N ALA A 178 -6.13 -14.40 -9.50
CA ALA A 178 -7.19 -15.34 -9.88
C ALA A 178 -7.61 -15.18 -11.35
N ASN A 179 -7.71 -13.95 -11.84
CA ASN A 179 -8.01 -13.65 -13.25
C ASN A 179 -6.93 -14.19 -14.19
N CYS A 180 -5.66 -14.03 -13.81
CA CYS A 180 -4.54 -14.60 -14.54
C CYS A 180 -4.51 -16.12 -14.49
N ALA A 181 -4.79 -16.72 -13.33
CA ALA A 181 -4.94 -18.16 -13.21
C ALA A 181 -6.07 -18.69 -14.12
N TYR A 182 -7.23 -18.04 -14.11
CA TYR A 182 -8.35 -18.41 -14.99
C TYR A 182 -7.95 -18.31 -16.47
N THR A 183 -7.40 -17.18 -16.88
CA THR A 183 -7.00 -16.93 -18.28
C THR A 183 -5.98 -17.96 -18.78
N ASN A 184 -4.99 -18.30 -17.94
CA ASN A 184 -3.91 -19.23 -18.32
C ASN A 184 -4.29 -20.72 -18.17
N CYS A 185 -5.21 -21.08 -17.28
CA CYS A 185 -5.50 -22.47 -16.90
C CYS A 185 -6.88 -23.01 -17.28
N GLY A 186 -7.88 -22.15 -17.50
CA GLY A 186 -9.28 -22.60 -17.59
C GLY A 186 -10.22 -21.74 -18.44
N GLY A 187 -9.74 -20.61 -18.97
CA GLY A 187 -10.49 -19.79 -19.91
C GLY A 187 -10.55 -20.44 -21.30
N PRO A 188 -11.60 -20.18 -22.10
CA PRO A 188 -11.62 -20.60 -23.49
C PRO A 188 -10.40 -20.01 -24.21
N GLN A 189 -9.53 -20.88 -24.73
CA GLN A 189 -8.39 -20.45 -25.54
C GLN A 189 -8.94 -19.87 -26.85
N LEU A 190 -8.84 -18.56 -27.02
CA LEU A 190 -9.15 -17.85 -28.27
C LEU A 190 -8.05 -18.07 -29.30
#